data_AF-R7UYW1-F1
#
_entry.id   AF-R7UYW1-F1
#
_cell.length_a   1.000
_cell.length_b   1.000
_cell.length_c   1.000
_cell.angle_alpha   90.00
_cell.angle_beta   90.00
_cell.angle_gamma   90.00
#
_symmetry.space_group_name_H-M   'P 1'
#
loop_
_entity.id
_entity.type
_entity.pdbx_description
1 polymer ?
#
loop_
_entity_poly.entity_id
_entity_poly.type
_entity_poly.pdbx_seq_one_letter_code
_entity_poly.pdbx_strand_id
1 'polypeptide(L)'
;MSDHHYSGILQAEDERHALQQAKQQNTSPYVENETDAPRTLAANNNTGASFADVVRKTVQSTLLDEQNKSQMTISNVDEDVKDVKDEDFIKSICDRIDSKVLPKGTMRLGKKIDTRERPLKVTFETEFDVRPFRSRCDQNKRTSEEFPNIRIRQCRNAEEQKTFGKGLERAKEMNKAAKDTRVEYNFSVLDDGQIWKFEKDEQGKWKRDAEWINAPSGNGG
;
A
#
# COMPACT_ATOMS: atom_id res chain seq x y z
N MET A 1 -11.61 43.44 -55.38
CA MET A 1 -11.41 44.08 -54.07
C MET A 1 -11.26 42.95 -53.08
N SER A 2 -10.07 42.35 -53.03
CA SER A 2 -8.96 42.73 -52.13
C SER A 2 -9.14 41.97 -50.82
N ASP A 3 -8.46 40.84 -50.71
CA ASP A 3 -7.19 40.68 -49.99
C ASP A 3 -7.46 40.50 -48.50
N HIS A 4 -6.96 39.40 -47.94
CA HIS A 4 -6.21 39.33 -46.67
C HIS A 4 -5.83 37.86 -46.44
N HIS A 5 -4.81 37.43 -47.19
CA HIS A 5 -3.77 36.54 -46.68
C HIS A 5 -3.02 37.27 -45.54
N TYR A 6 -2.30 36.51 -44.71
CA TYR A 6 -1.40 36.98 -43.63
C TYR A 6 -2.04 37.31 -42.27
N SER A 7 -2.36 36.28 -41.49
CA SER A 7 -2.40 36.39 -40.01
C SER A 7 -1.86 35.16 -39.28
N GLY A 8 -1.21 34.22 -39.98
CA GLY A 8 -0.69 32.97 -39.39
C GLY A 8 0.83 32.88 -39.27
N ILE A 9 1.59 33.84 -39.81
CA ILE A 9 3.06 33.72 -39.93
C ILE A 9 3.78 34.52 -38.83
N LEU A 10 3.17 35.58 -38.28
CA LEU A 10 3.83 36.42 -37.26
C LEU A 10 3.73 35.87 -35.82
N GLN A 11 2.91 34.85 -35.57
CA GLN A 11 2.82 34.23 -34.24
C GLN A 11 3.77 33.04 -34.05
N ALA A 12 4.28 32.48 -35.16
CA ALA A 12 5.18 31.32 -35.13
C ALA A 12 6.68 31.70 -35.03
N GLU A 13 7.02 32.96 -35.32
CA GLU A 13 8.41 33.44 -35.27
C GLU A 13 8.84 33.90 -33.87
N ASP A 14 7.91 34.43 -33.06
CA ASP A 14 8.18 34.82 -31.67
C ASP A 14 8.40 33.61 -30.74
N GLU A 15 7.65 32.51 -30.95
CA GLU A 15 7.83 31.28 -30.17
C GLU A 15 9.15 30.55 -30.50
N ARG A 16 9.66 30.70 -31.73
CA ARG A 16 10.98 30.15 -32.11
C ARG A 16 12.13 30.92 -31.48
N HIS A 17 12.02 32.24 -31.31
CA HIS A 17 13.04 33.02 -30.62
C HIS A 17 13.09 32.72 -29.11
N ALA A 18 11.94 32.46 -28.47
CA ALA A 18 11.88 32.04 -27.07
C ALA A 18 12.49 30.64 -26.84
N LEU A 19 12.26 29.70 -27.77
CA LEU A 19 12.85 28.35 -27.69
C LEU A 19 14.35 28.30 -28.03
N GLN A 20 14.88 29.28 -28.76
CA GLN A 20 16.31 29.35 -29.08
C GLN A 20 17.14 29.98 -27.94
N GLN A 21 16.56 30.90 -27.15
CA GLN A 21 17.19 31.39 -25.92
C GLN A 21 17.17 30.35 -24.78
N ALA A 22 16.14 29.50 -24.71
CA ALA A 22 16.06 28.44 -23.69
C ALA A 22 17.05 27.27 -23.91
N LYS A 23 17.61 27.12 -25.13
CA LYS A 23 18.64 26.11 -25.43
C LYS A 23 20.08 26.56 -25.20
N GLN A 24 20.32 27.84 -24.90
CA GLN A 24 21.69 28.36 -24.66
C GLN A 24 22.07 28.45 -23.17
N GLN A 25 21.21 28.04 -22.24
CA GLN A 25 21.52 28.08 -20.80
C GLN A 25 21.82 26.71 -20.17
N ASN A 26 22.08 25.67 -20.97
CA ASN A 26 22.52 24.39 -20.44
C ASN A 26 23.67 23.79 -21.24
N THR A 27 24.80 24.52 -21.26
CA THR A 27 26.11 23.95 -21.60
C THR A 27 27.07 24.33 -20.48
N SER A 28 27.11 23.52 -19.41
CA SER A 28 28.23 23.54 -18.48
C SER A 28 29.38 22.76 -19.10
N PRO A 29 30.58 23.34 -19.28
CA PRO A 29 31.70 22.63 -19.88
C PRO A 29 32.23 21.59 -18.90
N TYR A 30 32.49 20.40 -19.43
CA TYR A 30 33.27 19.35 -18.81
C TYR A 30 34.69 19.88 -18.57
N VAL A 31 35.16 19.86 -17.32
CA VAL A 31 36.57 20.10 -16.99
C VAL A 31 37.03 18.89 -16.18
N GLU A 32 37.75 17.99 -16.86
CA GLU A 32 38.66 17.04 -16.21
C GLU A 32 39.75 17.84 -15.49
N ASN A 33 39.98 17.52 -14.22
CA ASN A 33 41.29 17.66 -13.60
C ASN A 33 41.41 16.57 -12.53
N GLU A 34 42.10 15.49 -12.89
CA GLU A 34 42.75 14.62 -11.92
C GLU A 34 43.90 15.39 -11.26
N THR A 35 43.99 15.39 -9.93
CA THR A 35 45.27 15.26 -9.19
C THR A 35 45.03 15.01 -7.70
N ASP A 36 46.07 14.43 -7.10
CA ASP A 36 46.12 13.51 -5.97
C ASP A 36 45.96 14.09 -4.55
N ALA A 37 45.66 13.17 -3.62
CA ALA A 37 45.94 13.16 -2.17
C ALA A 37 44.94 13.75 -1.13
N PRO A 38 44.81 13.09 0.06
CA PRO A 38 43.65 13.20 0.94
C PRO A 38 43.80 14.31 1.99
N ARG A 39 42.76 15.15 2.14
CA ARG A 39 42.62 16.06 3.28
C ARG A 39 41.44 15.66 4.14
N THR A 40 41.75 15.02 5.26
CA THR A 40 40.86 14.85 6.41
C THR A 40 40.59 16.21 7.04
N LEU A 41 39.38 16.76 6.94
CA LEU A 41 38.93 17.85 7.82
C LEU A 41 37.41 17.84 8.04
N ALA A 42 37.06 17.75 9.32
CA ALA A 42 35.88 18.27 10.02
C ALA A 42 34.49 17.80 9.58
N ALA A 43 33.89 16.96 10.44
CA ALA A 43 32.45 16.71 10.50
C ALA A 43 31.70 18.01 10.81
N ASN A 44 31.27 18.72 9.76
CA ASN A 44 30.29 19.78 9.89
C ASN A 44 28.89 19.14 9.86
N ASN A 45 28.36 18.90 11.05
CA ASN A 45 26.99 18.43 11.28
C ASN A 45 25.98 19.54 10.97
N ASN A 46 25.74 19.80 9.69
CA ASN A 46 24.46 20.34 9.17
C ASN A 46 24.50 20.42 7.64
N THR A 47 24.45 19.27 6.99
CA THR A 47 24.14 19.21 5.56
C THR A 47 22.75 18.61 5.42
N GLY A 48 21.79 19.41 4.95
CA GLY A 48 20.53 18.88 4.43
C GLY A 48 20.82 17.75 3.42
N ALA A 49 19.91 16.78 3.33
CA ALA A 49 20.12 15.60 2.48
C ALA A 49 20.54 16.02 1.07
N SER A 50 21.65 15.46 0.57
CA SER A 50 22.09 15.69 -0.80
C SER A 50 20.99 15.24 -1.77
N PHE A 51 20.92 15.83 -2.96
CA PHE A 51 20.03 15.36 -4.02
C PHE A 51 20.19 13.84 -4.24
N ALA A 52 21.43 13.34 -4.22
CA ALA A 52 21.70 11.91 -4.35
C ALA A 52 21.15 11.10 -3.17
N ASP A 53 21.16 11.64 -1.95
CA ASP A 53 20.55 10.98 -0.79
C ASP A 53 19.04 10.90 -0.91
N VAL A 54 18.40 11.98 -1.38
CA VAL A 54 16.95 12.03 -1.61
C VAL A 54 16.57 11.00 -2.66
N VAL A 55 17.25 10.98 -3.81
CA VAL A 55 16.99 10.00 -4.88
C VAL A 55 17.16 8.57 -4.38
N ARG A 56 18.26 8.27 -3.67
CA ARG A 56 18.50 6.92 -3.12
C ARG A 56 17.39 6.50 -2.17
N LYS A 57 16.99 7.37 -1.23
CA LYS A 57 15.91 7.09 -0.27
C LYS A 57 14.58 6.87 -0.97
N THR A 58 14.25 7.71 -1.96
CA THR A 58 13.00 7.58 -2.72
C THR A 58 12.96 6.24 -3.46
N VAL A 59 14.01 5.90 -4.21
CA VAL A 59 14.07 4.61 -4.94
C VAL A 59 13.97 3.44 -3.98
N GLN A 60 14.71 3.46 -2.87
CA GLN A 60 14.65 2.40 -1.87
C GLN A 60 13.25 2.25 -1.26
N SER A 61 12.58 3.38 -0.97
CA SER A 61 11.22 3.38 -0.44
C SER A 61 10.23 2.83 -1.46
N THR A 62 10.34 3.20 -2.73
CA THR A 62 9.47 2.70 -3.80
C THR A 62 9.63 1.19 -3.99
N LEU A 63 10.86 0.69 -4.02
CA LEU A 63 11.11 -0.76 -4.14
C LEU A 63 10.55 -1.54 -2.95
N LEU A 64 10.67 -0.99 -1.73
CA LEU A 64 10.10 -1.61 -0.54
C LEU A 64 8.56 -1.58 -0.58
N ASP A 65 7.96 -0.50 -1.08
CA ASP A 65 6.52 -0.39 -1.25
C ASP A 65 5.99 -1.41 -2.27
N GLU A 66 6.63 -1.50 -3.44
CA GLU A 66 6.32 -2.52 -4.45
C GLU A 66 6.45 -3.95 -3.89
N GLN A 67 7.51 -4.21 -3.13
CA GLN A 67 7.72 -5.49 -2.47
C GLN A 67 6.62 -5.79 -1.43
N ASN A 68 6.20 -4.81 -0.64
CA ASN A 68 5.11 -5.01 0.31
C ASN A 68 3.78 -5.26 -0.40
N LYS A 69 3.53 -4.58 -1.52
CA LYS A 69 2.31 -4.73 -2.31
C LYS A 69 2.20 -6.08 -3.02
N SER A 70 3.33 -6.71 -3.35
CA SER A 70 3.37 -8.09 -3.86
C SER A 70 3.23 -9.16 -2.76
N GLN A 71 2.95 -8.76 -1.51
CA GLN A 71 2.86 -9.64 -0.36
C GLN A 71 1.52 -9.54 0.35
N MET A 72 1.09 -10.66 0.94
CA MET A 72 -0.07 -10.72 1.81
C MET A 72 0.22 -11.55 3.05
N THR A 73 -0.57 -11.31 4.10
CA THR A 73 -0.53 -12.06 5.35
C THR A 73 -1.85 -12.80 5.53
N ILE A 74 -1.75 -14.11 5.77
CA ILE A 74 -2.87 -14.98 6.10
C ILE A 74 -2.74 -15.35 7.58
N SER A 75 -3.82 -15.16 8.34
CA SER A 75 -3.91 -15.51 9.76
C SER A 75 -4.95 -16.60 9.99
N ASN A 76 -4.86 -17.27 11.13
CA ASN A 76 -5.65 -18.46 11.48
C ASN A 76 -5.35 -19.63 10.53
N VAL A 77 -4.07 -19.82 10.20
CA VAL A 77 -3.60 -20.99 9.46
C VAL A 77 -2.94 -21.89 10.48
N ASP A 78 -3.49 -23.09 10.66
CA ASP A 78 -2.99 -24.07 11.61
C ASP A 78 -1.48 -24.29 11.43
N GLU A 79 -0.74 -24.25 12.53
CA GLU A 79 0.67 -24.66 12.56
C GLU A 79 0.71 -26.12 13.00
N ASP A 80 0.38 -27.01 12.06
CA ASP A 80 0.39 -28.43 12.36
C ASP A 80 1.83 -28.91 12.60
N VAL A 81 2.01 -29.73 13.65
CA VAL A 81 3.30 -30.40 13.93
C VAL A 81 3.47 -31.64 13.03
N LYS A 82 2.39 -32.04 12.36
CA LYS A 82 2.28 -33.27 11.57
C LYS A 82 1.89 -32.94 10.12
N ASP A 83 2.92 -32.65 9.33
CA ASP A 83 3.03 -32.95 7.90
C ASP A 83 2.35 -32.07 6.85
N VAL A 84 1.41 -31.16 7.17
CA VAL A 84 0.97 -30.17 6.16
C VAL A 84 1.93 -28.99 6.14
N LYS A 85 2.73 -28.89 5.07
CA LYS A 85 3.62 -27.75 4.86
C LYS A 85 2.80 -26.52 4.46
N ASP A 86 3.30 -25.34 4.81
CA ASP A 86 2.67 -24.07 4.47
C ASP A 86 2.46 -23.93 2.95
N GLU A 87 3.38 -24.45 2.15
CA GLU A 87 3.27 -24.49 0.69
C GLU A 87 2.11 -25.35 0.21
N ASP A 88 1.88 -26.51 0.83
CA ASP A 88 0.78 -27.42 0.48
C ASP A 88 -0.57 -26.81 0.85
N PHE A 89 -0.65 -26.16 2.01
CA PHE A 89 -1.82 -25.38 2.40
C PHE A 89 -2.13 -24.30 1.35
N ILE A 90 -1.13 -23.50 0.97
CA ILE A 90 -1.33 -22.44 -0.03
C ILE A 90 -1.66 -23.00 -1.42
N LYS A 91 -1.08 -24.14 -1.81
CA LYS A 91 -1.45 -24.83 -3.04
C LYS A 91 -2.91 -25.26 -3.02
N SER A 92 -3.39 -25.83 -1.91
CA SER A 92 -4.81 -26.20 -1.77
C SER A 92 -5.75 -24.99 -1.91
N ILE A 93 -5.35 -23.81 -1.41
CA ILE A 93 -6.10 -22.57 -1.62
C ILE A 93 -6.09 -22.19 -3.10
N CYS A 94 -4.94 -22.25 -3.77
CA CYS A 94 -4.82 -21.93 -5.19
C CYS A 94 -5.73 -22.82 -6.04
N ASP A 95 -5.69 -24.14 -5.82
CA ASP A 95 -6.51 -25.11 -6.54
C ASP A 95 -8.00 -24.83 -6.31
N ARG A 96 -8.38 -24.57 -5.05
CA ARG A 96 -9.76 -24.30 -4.66
C ARG A 96 -10.35 -23.04 -5.29
N ILE A 97 -9.55 -21.99 -5.44
CA ILE A 97 -10.00 -20.73 -6.06
C ILE A 97 -9.73 -20.68 -7.57
N ASP A 98 -9.31 -21.82 -8.16
CA ASP A 98 -8.90 -21.96 -9.57
C ASP A 98 -7.84 -20.92 -9.98
N SER A 99 -6.94 -20.56 -9.07
CA SER A 99 -5.95 -19.50 -9.31
C SER A 99 -4.96 -19.91 -10.37
N LYS A 100 -4.88 -19.13 -11.45
CA LYS A 100 -3.80 -19.23 -12.46
C LYS A 100 -2.49 -18.63 -11.97
N VAL A 101 -2.55 -17.85 -10.90
CA VAL A 101 -1.43 -17.16 -10.30
C VAL A 101 -0.96 -17.97 -9.10
N LEU A 102 0.33 -18.34 -9.11
CA LEU A 102 0.96 -19.09 -8.03
C LEU A 102 1.86 -18.18 -7.20
N PRO A 103 1.81 -18.29 -5.86
CA PRO A 103 2.77 -17.62 -4.99
C PRO A 103 4.21 -18.06 -5.26
N LYS A 104 5.14 -17.11 -5.16
CA LYS A 104 6.59 -17.32 -5.23
C LYS A 104 7.15 -18.00 -4.00
N GLY A 105 6.52 -17.79 -2.84
CA GLY A 105 6.96 -18.40 -1.59
C GLY A 105 6.11 -18.02 -0.40
N THR A 106 6.31 -18.76 0.69
CA THR A 106 5.58 -18.63 1.95
C THR A 106 6.56 -18.58 3.12
N MET A 107 6.21 -17.85 4.19
CA MET A 107 7.02 -17.83 5.42
C MET A 107 6.17 -17.47 6.64
N ARG A 108 6.42 -18.11 7.78
CA ARG A 108 5.76 -17.74 9.05
C ARG A 108 6.38 -16.49 9.66
N LEU A 109 5.54 -15.58 10.13
CA LEU A 109 5.94 -14.30 10.72
C LEU A 109 6.03 -14.38 12.25
N GLY A 110 7.17 -13.96 12.79
CA GLY A 110 7.40 -13.84 14.23
C GLY A 110 7.88 -15.14 14.89
N LYS A 111 8.02 -15.06 16.22
CA LYS A 111 8.51 -16.18 17.05
C LYS A 111 7.35 -17.16 17.32
N LYS A 112 7.67 -18.45 17.28
CA LYS A 112 6.71 -19.52 17.64
C LYS A 112 6.42 -19.42 19.13
N ILE A 113 5.14 -19.39 19.48
CA ILE A 113 4.65 -19.45 20.86
C ILE A 113 3.45 -20.41 20.90
N ASP A 114 3.25 -21.11 22.00
CA ASP A 114 2.27 -22.21 22.06
C ASP A 114 0.81 -21.74 22.06
N THR A 115 0.56 -20.45 22.28
CA THR A 115 -0.79 -19.89 22.49
C THR A 115 -1.48 -19.40 21.22
N ARG A 116 -0.77 -19.34 20.08
CA ARG A 116 -1.33 -18.83 18.82
C ARG A 116 -0.52 -19.30 17.62
N GLU A 117 -1.20 -19.50 16.50
CA GLU A 117 -0.51 -19.68 15.23
C GLU A 117 0.13 -18.37 14.76
N ARG A 118 1.33 -18.46 14.19
CA ARG A 118 1.98 -17.35 13.51
C ARG A 118 1.27 -17.08 12.19
N PRO A 119 1.09 -15.80 11.84
CA PRO A 119 0.61 -15.44 10.51
C PRO A 119 1.55 -15.99 9.43
N LEU A 120 0.97 -16.50 8.36
CA LEU A 120 1.66 -16.93 7.16
C LEU A 120 1.76 -15.76 6.17
N LYS A 121 2.97 -15.34 5.85
CA LYS A 121 3.24 -14.39 4.77
C LYS A 121 3.36 -15.15 3.46
N VAL A 122 2.66 -14.68 2.44
CA VAL A 122 2.65 -15.23 1.09
C VAL A 122 3.16 -14.14 0.14
N THR A 123 4.15 -14.49 -0.67
CA THR A 123 4.80 -13.57 -1.61
C THR A 123 4.45 -13.96 -3.03
N PHE A 124 4.10 -12.98 -3.85
CA PHE A 124 3.84 -13.12 -5.28
C PHE A 124 4.93 -12.39 -6.07
N GLU A 125 4.95 -12.58 -7.39
CA GLU A 125 5.90 -11.87 -8.24
C GLU A 125 5.59 -10.36 -8.27
N THR A 126 4.31 -10.01 -8.41
CA THR A 126 3.87 -8.61 -8.50
C THR A 126 2.61 -8.34 -7.66
N GLU A 127 2.27 -7.07 -7.45
CA GLU A 127 0.97 -6.70 -6.87
C GLU A 127 -0.21 -7.12 -7.77
N PHE A 128 -0.02 -7.12 -9.09
CA PHE A 128 -1.05 -7.52 -10.05
C PHE A 128 -1.47 -8.98 -9.89
N ASP A 129 -0.60 -9.81 -9.32
CA ASP A 129 -0.84 -11.21 -8.98
C ASP A 129 -1.61 -11.37 -7.66
N VAL A 130 -1.32 -10.51 -6.68
CA VAL A 130 -1.97 -10.48 -5.34
C VAL A 130 -3.46 -10.17 -5.45
N ARG A 131 -3.82 -9.17 -6.27
CA ARG A 131 -5.19 -8.66 -6.40
C ARG A 131 -6.21 -9.72 -6.85
N PRO A 132 -6.02 -10.46 -7.96
CA PRO A 132 -6.96 -11.49 -8.41
C PRO A 132 -7.02 -12.67 -7.44
N PHE A 133 -5.89 -13.08 -6.86
CA PHE A 133 -5.88 -14.13 -5.83
C PHE A 133 -6.78 -13.74 -4.66
N ARG A 134 -6.57 -12.54 -4.09
CA ARG A 134 -7.37 -12.03 -2.97
C ARG A 134 -8.86 -11.92 -3.33
N SER A 135 -9.17 -11.36 -4.50
CA SER A 135 -10.55 -11.21 -4.96
C SER A 135 -11.27 -12.56 -5.04
N ARG A 136 -10.59 -13.61 -5.53
CA ARG A 136 -11.15 -14.95 -5.63
C ARG A 136 -11.28 -15.64 -4.27
N CYS A 137 -10.35 -15.42 -3.34
CA CYS A 137 -10.51 -15.85 -1.96
C CYS A 137 -11.73 -15.20 -1.31
N ASP A 138 -11.90 -13.88 -1.45
CA ASP A 138 -13.04 -13.15 -0.87
C ASP A 138 -14.38 -13.58 -1.48
N GLN A 139 -14.40 -13.91 -2.78
CA GLN A 139 -15.57 -14.53 -3.42
C GLN A 139 -15.86 -15.91 -2.83
N ASN A 140 -14.86 -16.79 -2.75
CA ASN A 140 -15.04 -18.15 -2.23
C ASN A 140 -15.49 -18.17 -0.76
N LYS A 141 -14.97 -17.26 0.07
CA LYS A 141 -15.43 -17.09 1.46
C LYS A 141 -16.92 -16.76 1.59
N ARG A 142 -17.52 -16.16 0.56
CA ARG A 142 -18.94 -15.79 0.55
C ARG A 142 -19.82 -16.89 -0.03
N THR A 143 -19.28 -17.74 -0.89
CA THR A 143 -20.05 -18.71 -1.67
C THR A 143 -19.83 -20.17 -1.28
N SER A 144 -18.75 -20.48 -0.55
CA SER A 144 -18.36 -21.85 -0.18
C SER A 144 -18.21 -21.96 1.33
N GLU A 145 -19.09 -22.73 1.97
CA GLU A 145 -19.03 -23.01 3.42
C GLU A 145 -17.79 -23.83 3.80
N GLU A 146 -17.29 -24.63 2.87
CA GLU A 146 -16.10 -25.44 3.06
C GLU A 146 -14.79 -24.61 2.99
N PHE A 147 -14.83 -23.33 2.59
CA PHE A 147 -13.61 -22.51 2.48
C PHE A 147 -13.01 -22.29 3.87
N PRO A 148 -11.68 -22.47 4.05
CA PRO A 148 -11.09 -22.44 5.38
C PRO A 148 -11.28 -21.08 6.04
N ASN A 149 -11.47 -21.10 7.36
CA ASN A 149 -11.72 -19.91 8.18
C ASN A 149 -10.43 -19.09 8.40
N ILE A 150 -9.92 -18.52 7.33
CA ILE A 150 -8.69 -17.73 7.31
C ILE A 150 -8.94 -16.24 7.11
N ARG A 151 -8.10 -15.43 7.74
CA ARG A 151 -8.08 -13.98 7.54
C ARG A 151 -6.95 -13.59 6.61
N ILE A 152 -7.28 -13.04 5.44
CA ILE A 152 -6.29 -12.58 4.46
C ILE A 152 -6.22 -11.06 4.54
N ARG A 153 -5.01 -10.51 4.61
CA ARG A 153 -4.72 -9.07 4.67
C ARG A 153 -3.59 -8.73 3.73
N GLN A 154 -3.69 -7.62 3.03
CA GLN A 154 -2.56 -7.08 2.27
C GLN A 154 -1.49 -6.56 3.24
N CYS A 155 -0.22 -6.75 2.87
CA CYS A 155 0.87 -6.11 3.61
C CYS A 155 0.81 -4.59 3.38
N ARG A 156 1.13 -3.82 4.41
CA ARG A 156 1.10 -2.36 4.39
C ARG A 156 2.51 -1.80 4.41
N ASN A 157 2.74 -0.72 3.69
CA ASN A 157 3.93 0.09 3.91
C ASN A 157 3.83 0.89 5.23
N ALA A 158 4.88 1.63 5.57
CA ALA A 158 4.94 2.37 6.84
C ALA A 158 3.84 3.44 6.97
N GLU A 159 3.48 4.13 5.89
CA GLU A 159 2.47 5.18 5.88
C GLU A 159 1.06 4.59 6.00
N GLU A 160 0.76 3.56 5.21
CA GLU A 160 -0.49 2.81 5.28
C GLU A 160 -0.68 2.18 6.67
N GLN A 161 0.39 1.61 7.25
CA GLN A 161 0.35 1.04 8.60
C GLN A 161 0.06 2.12 9.65
N LYS A 162 0.62 3.32 9.50
CA LYS A 162 0.33 4.47 10.38
C LYS A 162 -1.12 4.92 10.25
N THR A 163 -1.63 5.01 9.02
CA THR A 163 -3.04 5.37 8.74
C THR A 163 -4.00 4.34 9.34
N PHE A 164 -3.73 3.05 9.12
CA PHE A 164 -4.50 1.96 9.70
C PHE A 164 -4.50 1.99 11.23
N GLY A 165 -3.33 2.26 11.84
CA GLY A 165 -3.21 2.41 13.29
C GLY A 165 -4.08 3.54 13.86
N LYS A 166 -4.08 4.72 13.22
CA LYS A 166 -4.97 5.82 13.59
C LYS A 166 -6.45 5.45 13.46
N GLY A 167 -6.81 4.74 12.38
CA GLY A 167 -8.17 4.23 12.17
C GLY A 167 -8.60 3.28 13.28
N LEU A 168 -7.69 2.40 13.73
CA LEU A 168 -7.94 1.44 14.80
C LEU A 168 -8.22 2.12 16.14
N GLU A 169 -7.43 3.13 16.52
CA GLU A 169 -7.65 3.87 17.75
C GLU A 169 -8.99 4.62 17.72
N ARG A 170 -9.30 5.30 16.61
CA ARG A 170 -10.59 5.98 16.45
C ARG A 170 -11.77 5.00 16.52
N ALA A 171 -11.69 3.86 15.84
CA ALA A 171 -12.76 2.86 15.89
C ALA A 171 -12.95 2.28 17.31
N LYS A 172 -11.86 2.10 18.07
CA LYS A 172 -11.94 1.69 19.49
C LYS A 172 -12.66 2.74 20.34
N GLU A 173 -12.35 4.02 20.17
CA GLU A 173 -13.02 5.12 20.88
C GLU A 173 -14.51 5.16 20.54
N MET A 174 -14.86 5.09 19.25
CA MET A 174 -16.25 5.05 18.80
C MET A 174 -17.01 3.84 19.36
N ASN A 175 -16.39 2.66 19.37
CA ASN A 175 -16.97 1.45 19.95
C ASN A 175 -17.14 1.53 21.47
N LYS A 176 -16.21 2.21 22.17
CA LYS A 176 -16.35 2.46 23.60
C LYS A 176 -17.53 3.38 23.87
N ALA A 177 -17.64 4.49 23.14
CA ALA A 177 -18.76 5.42 23.25
C ALA A 177 -20.11 4.75 22.95
N ALA A 178 -20.17 3.89 21.92
CA ALA A 178 -21.36 3.11 21.58
C ALA A 178 -21.80 2.19 22.74
N LYS A 179 -20.83 1.50 23.36
CA LYS A 179 -21.10 0.64 24.53
C LYS A 179 -21.58 1.45 25.73
N ASP A 180 -20.96 2.59 26.01
CA ASP A 180 -21.31 3.45 27.14
C ASP A 180 -22.73 4.03 26.99
N THR A 181 -23.12 4.35 25.75
CA THR A 181 -24.46 4.85 25.40
C THR A 181 -25.49 3.74 25.12
N ARG A 182 -25.09 2.47 25.25
CA ARG A 182 -25.90 1.26 24.97
C ARG A 182 -26.57 1.26 23.59
N VAL A 183 -25.90 1.84 22.60
CA VAL A 183 -26.40 1.85 21.22
C VAL A 183 -25.91 0.62 20.47
N GLU A 184 -26.78 0.05 19.63
CA GLU A 184 -26.53 -1.20 18.91
C GLU A 184 -25.81 -1.01 17.57
N TYR A 185 -24.82 -0.11 17.53
CA TYR A 185 -23.91 0.01 16.39
C TYR A 185 -22.47 -0.33 16.76
N ASN A 186 -21.69 -0.74 15.76
CA ASN A 186 -20.30 -1.13 15.89
C ASN A 186 -19.48 -0.56 14.72
N PHE A 187 -18.24 -0.20 14.98
CA PHE A 187 -17.32 0.36 14.02
C PHE A 187 -16.19 -0.63 13.74
N SER A 188 -15.86 -0.82 12.46
CA SER A 188 -14.77 -1.68 12.04
C SER A 188 -13.87 -0.97 11.04
N VAL A 189 -12.57 -1.24 11.14
CA VAL A 189 -11.56 -0.68 10.23
C VAL A 189 -11.31 -1.66 9.09
N LEU A 190 -11.41 -1.17 7.86
CA LEU A 190 -11.08 -1.87 6.63
C LEU A 190 -9.58 -1.89 6.37
N ASP A 191 -9.16 -2.71 5.40
CA ASP A 191 -7.74 -2.89 5.13
C ASP A 191 -7.03 -1.63 4.63
N ASP A 192 -7.75 -0.73 3.95
CA ASP A 192 -7.29 0.59 3.49
C ASP A 192 -7.30 1.66 4.60
N GLY A 193 -7.71 1.30 5.82
CA GLY A 193 -7.78 2.21 6.96
C GLY A 193 -9.10 2.98 7.07
N GLN A 194 -10.06 2.79 6.14
CA GLN A 194 -11.39 3.36 6.30
C GLN A 194 -12.10 2.74 7.49
N ILE A 195 -12.87 3.54 8.21
CA ILE A 195 -13.77 3.05 9.27
C ILE A 195 -15.14 2.93 8.64
N TRP A 196 -15.85 1.83 8.90
CA TRP A 196 -17.24 1.61 8.54
C TRP A 196 -18.08 1.39 9.79
N LYS A 197 -19.31 1.92 9.78
CA LYS A 197 -20.33 1.70 10.80
C LYS A 197 -21.23 0.54 10.40
N PHE A 198 -21.59 -0.27 11.37
CA PHE A 198 -22.48 -1.42 11.22
C PHE A 198 -23.59 -1.34 12.26
N GLU A 199 -24.78 -1.72 11.85
CA GLU A 199 -25.96 -1.84 12.70
C GLU A 199 -26.56 -3.23 12.52
N LYS A 200 -27.33 -3.70 13.50
CA LYS A 200 -28.09 -4.92 13.31
C LYS A 200 -29.35 -4.64 12.51
N ASP A 201 -29.63 -5.47 11.53
CA ASP A 201 -30.94 -5.50 10.90
C ASP A 201 -31.99 -6.15 11.82
N GLU A 202 -33.23 -6.19 11.36
CA GLU A 202 -34.37 -6.80 12.06
C GLU A 202 -34.17 -8.29 12.41
N GLN A 203 -33.21 -8.96 11.73
CA GLN A 203 -32.86 -10.36 11.94
C GLN A 203 -31.66 -10.52 12.87
N GLY A 204 -31.14 -9.41 13.42
CA GLY A 204 -29.99 -9.39 14.31
C GLY A 204 -28.64 -9.53 13.59
N LYS A 205 -28.61 -9.48 12.26
CA LYS A 205 -27.39 -9.59 11.44
C LYS A 205 -26.77 -8.22 11.24
N TRP A 206 -25.45 -8.15 11.37
CA TRP A 206 -24.71 -6.91 11.12
C TRP A 206 -24.75 -6.52 9.65
N LYS A 207 -25.23 -5.31 9.37
CA LYS A 207 -25.26 -4.68 8.04
C LYS A 207 -24.50 -3.36 8.10
N ARG A 208 -23.74 -3.07 7.04
CA ARG A 208 -23.06 -1.78 6.89
C ARG A 208 -24.10 -0.67 6.74
N ASP A 209 -23.95 0.39 7.53
CA ASP A 209 -24.63 1.66 7.31
C ASP A 209 -23.97 2.36 6.10
N ALA A 210 -24.70 2.43 4.98
CA ALA A 210 -24.19 2.97 3.73
C ALA A 210 -24.22 4.50 3.69
N GLU A 211 -25.09 5.12 4.50
CA GLU A 211 -25.25 6.57 4.58
C GLU A 211 -24.23 7.20 5.54
N TRP A 212 -23.72 6.40 6.48
CA TRP A 212 -22.67 6.86 7.37
C TRP A 212 -21.34 7.04 6.64
N ILE A 213 -20.85 8.28 6.69
CA ILE A 213 -19.53 8.66 6.20
C ILE A 213 -18.70 9.07 7.41
N ASN A 214 -17.53 8.43 7.56
CA ASN A 214 -16.56 8.85 8.57
C ASN A 214 -16.06 10.26 8.20
N ALA A 215 -16.47 11.28 8.95
CA ALA A 215 -16.00 12.64 8.70
C ALA A 215 -14.46 12.67 8.82
N PRO A 216 -13.73 13.27 7.86
CA PRO A 216 -12.31 13.50 8.03
C PRO A 216 -12.14 14.36 9.28
N SER A 217 -11.31 13.90 10.22
CA SER A 217 -10.92 14.75 11.33
C SER A 217 -10.24 15.98 10.75
N GLY A 218 -10.86 17.14 10.92
CA GLY A 218 -10.27 18.40 10.53
C GLY A 218 -8.83 18.46 11.03
N ASN A 219 -7.90 18.78 10.13
CA ASN A 219 -6.62 19.33 10.56
C ASN A 219 -6.98 20.65 11.26
N GLY A 220 -6.95 20.64 12.59
CA GLY A 220 -6.94 21.88 13.36
C GLY A 220 -5.75 22.70 12.87
N GLY A 221 -6.04 23.92 12.42
CA GLY A 221 -5.03 24.92 12.06
C GLY A 221 -4.26 25.43 13.26
#